data_AF-A0A6G4U929-F1
#
_entry.id   AF-A0A6G4U929-F1
#
_cell.length_a   1.000
_cell.length_b   1.000
_cell.length_c   1.000
_cell.angle_alpha   90.00
_cell.angle_beta   90.00
_cell.angle_gamma   90.00
#
_symmetry.space_group_name_H-M   'P 1'
#
loop_
_entity.id
_entity.type
_entity.pdbx_description
1 polymer ?
#
loop_
_entity_poly.entity_id
_entity_poly.type
_entity_poly.pdbx_seq_one_letter_code
_entity_poly.pdbx_strand_id
1 'polypeptide(L)'
;MRPVILAGAGGTGATDLAAFEAGVDHTSYSLLAALRAQGLDVILVGYNDGNAQLRDLAQAVTDCVQRAQAERSGNAPLVAGGIGRGALAARYALVKLERMRMYHDTATFFSYNETAPTEQEANELNQMGDWPGIPRKLGIVSGDFTSELDLTHEGPFDFTKTGARNPGGPLVTEELGSWLVEELAH
;
A
#
# COMPACT_ATOMS: atom_id res chain seq x y z
N MET A 1 6.78 -13.68 -12.45
CA MET A 1 5.90 -12.50 -12.27
C MET A 1 6.20 -11.90 -10.91
N ARG A 2 6.26 -10.57 -10.78
CA ARG A 2 6.52 -9.87 -9.52
C ARG A 2 5.27 -9.07 -9.11
N PRO A 3 4.36 -9.64 -8.28
CA PRO A 3 3.09 -9.00 -7.98
C PRO A 3 3.26 -7.76 -7.10
N VAL A 4 2.51 -6.69 -7.42
CA VAL A 4 2.37 -5.48 -6.62
C VAL A 4 0.91 -5.31 -6.27
N ILE A 5 0.58 -5.47 -4.99
CA ILE A 5 -0.76 -5.27 -4.48
C ILE A 5 -0.90 -3.81 -4.06
N LEU A 6 -1.83 -3.11 -4.70
CA LEU A 6 -2.09 -1.69 -4.48
C LEU A 6 -3.53 -1.50 -4.00
N ALA A 7 -3.67 -1.28 -2.70
CA ALA A 7 -4.95 -1.06 -2.03
C ALA A 7 -5.42 0.41 -2.15
N GLY A 8 -6.67 0.60 -2.56
CA GLY A 8 -7.28 1.92 -2.75
C GLY A 8 -7.46 2.72 -1.46
N ALA A 9 -7.72 4.02 -1.60
CA ALA A 9 -7.76 4.99 -0.48
C ALA A 9 -8.78 4.68 0.64
N GLY A 10 -9.75 3.79 0.40
CA GLY A 10 -10.98 3.70 1.18
C GLY A 10 -11.92 4.87 0.88
N GLY A 11 -12.99 5.02 1.64
CA GLY A 11 -14.01 6.06 1.44
C GLY A 11 -15.44 5.54 1.57
N THR A 12 -16.42 6.43 1.47
CA THR A 12 -17.83 6.03 1.61
C THR A 12 -18.28 5.14 0.45
N GLY A 13 -18.74 3.92 0.76
CA GLY A 13 -19.29 3.01 -0.23
C GLY A 13 -18.22 2.26 -1.02
N ALA A 14 -18.64 1.64 -2.13
CA ALA A 14 -17.76 0.81 -2.94
C ALA A 14 -16.67 1.65 -3.63
N THR A 15 -15.47 1.08 -3.74
CA THR A 15 -14.39 1.66 -4.53
C THR A 15 -14.82 1.70 -6.00
N ASP A 16 -14.84 2.90 -6.59
CA ASP A 16 -14.91 3.07 -8.03
C ASP A 16 -13.56 2.65 -8.63
N LEU A 17 -13.48 1.38 -9.07
CA LEU A 17 -12.25 0.82 -9.63
C LEU A 17 -11.81 1.53 -10.92
N ALA A 18 -12.75 2.05 -11.72
CA ALA A 18 -12.41 2.76 -12.93
C ALA A 18 -11.77 4.12 -12.61
N ALA A 19 -12.33 4.85 -11.64
CA ALA A 19 -11.72 6.08 -11.15
C ALA A 19 -10.38 5.83 -10.46
N PHE A 20 -10.26 4.72 -9.71
CA PHE A 20 -9.00 4.35 -9.06
C PHE A 20 -7.92 4.05 -10.10
N GLU A 21 -8.22 3.22 -11.10
CA GLU A 21 -7.32 2.92 -12.23
C GLU A 21 -6.92 4.19 -12.96
N ALA A 22 -7.88 5.05 -13.34
CA ALA A 22 -7.60 6.31 -14.01
C ALA A 22 -6.72 7.28 -13.17
N GLY A 23 -6.82 7.22 -11.85
CA GLY A 23 -5.99 8.01 -10.94
C GLY A 23 -4.53 7.56 -10.92
N VAL A 24 -4.27 6.26 -10.98
CA VAL A 24 -2.91 5.69 -10.99
C VAL A 24 -2.33 5.51 -12.40
N ASP A 25 -3.17 5.58 -13.43
CA ASP A 25 -2.84 5.55 -14.85
C ASP A 25 -3.19 6.88 -15.54
N HIS A 26 -2.82 7.99 -14.88
CA HIS A 26 -3.17 9.33 -15.34
C HIS A 26 -2.32 9.76 -16.55
N THR A 27 -2.85 10.62 -17.42
CA THR A 27 -2.18 11.03 -18.66
C THR A 27 -0.87 11.80 -18.43
N SER A 28 -0.73 12.51 -17.31
CA SER A 28 0.50 13.22 -16.95
C SER A 28 1.58 12.29 -16.40
N TYR A 29 1.18 11.18 -15.76
CA TYR A 29 2.08 10.18 -15.21
C TYR A 29 1.29 8.89 -14.93
N SER A 30 1.76 7.79 -15.50
CA SER A 30 1.19 6.47 -15.28
C SER A 30 2.11 5.66 -14.37
N LEU A 31 1.69 5.49 -13.11
CA LEU A 31 2.35 4.58 -12.18
C LEU A 31 2.23 3.14 -12.68
N LEU A 32 1.09 2.76 -13.27
CA LEU A 32 0.89 1.41 -13.80
C LEU A 32 1.87 1.09 -14.93
N ALA A 33 2.07 2.01 -15.88
CA ALA A 33 3.03 1.83 -16.96
C ALA A 33 4.46 1.78 -16.43
N ALA A 34 4.81 2.65 -15.47
CA ALA A 34 6.14 2.66 -14.85
C ALA A 34 6.47 1.35 -14.12
N LEU A 35 5.52 0.82 -13.32
CA LEU A 35 5.68 -0.48 -12.65
C LEU A 35 5.78 -1.63 -13.67
N ARG A 36 4.90 -1.65 -14.68
CA ARG A 36 4.92 -2.68 -15.74
C ARG A 36 6.22 -2.66 -16.53
N ALA A 37 6.81 -1.50 -16.77
CA ALA A 37 8.11 -1.37 -17.42
C ALA A 37 9.25 -2.03 -16.62
N GLN A 38 9.12 -2.16 -15.29
CA GLN A 38 10.03 -2.91 -14.43
C GLN A 38 9.68 -4.41 -14.30
N GLY A 39 8.74 -4.91 -15.09
CA GLY A 39 8.26 -6.30 -15.02
C GLY A 39 7.43 -6.61 -13.78
N LEU A 40 6.89 -5.58 -13.12
CA LEU A 40 5.96 -5.71 -12.00
C LEU A 40 4.54 -5.85 -12.54
N ASP A 41 3.76 -6.75 -11.93
CA ASP A 41 2.36 -6.97 -12.28
C ASP A 41 1.46 -6.42 -11.18
N VAL A 42 0.62 -5.44 -11.52
CA VAL A 42 -0.11 -4.63 -10.53
C VAL A 42 -1.52 -5.17 -10.34
N ILE A 43 -1.88 -5.46 -9.10
CA ILE A 43 -3.22 -5.87 -8.68
C ILE A 43 -3.84 -4.72 -7.90
N LEU A 44 -4.91 -4.14 -8.44
CA LEU A 44 -5.69 -3.11 -7.76
C LEU A 44 -6.71 -3.75 -6.83
N VAL A 45 -6.68 -3.37 -5.55
CA VAL A 45 -7.63 -3.85 -4.54
C VAL A 45 -8.61 -2.73 -4.20
N GLY A 46 -9.88 -2.97 -4.53
CA GLY A 46 -11.01 -2.14 -4.11
C GLY A 46 -11.84 -2.82 -3.02
N TYR A 47 -12.77 -2.06 -2.46
CA TYR A 47 -13.64 -2.49 -1.36
C TYR A 47 -15.11 -2.36 -1.74
N ASN A 48 -15.97 -3.19 -1.18
CA ASN A 48 -17.43 -3.03 -1.30
C ASN A 48 -17.95 -1.88 -0.42
N ASP A 49 -17.25 -1.60 0.68
CA ASP A 49 -17.43 -0.41 1.51
C ASP A 49 -16.05 0.02 2.03
N GLY A 50 -15.51 1.12 1.50
CA GLY A 50 -14.21 1.66 1.90
C GLY A 50 -14.20 2.28 3.30
N ASN A 51 -15.35 2.38 3.96
CA ASN A 51 -15.50 2.84 5.34
C ASN A 51 -15.84 1.69 6.31
N ALA A 52 -15.79 0.44 5.83
CA ALA A 52 -15.91 -0.73 6.68
C ALA A 52 -14.81 -0.77 7.76
N GLN A 53 -14.98 -1.68 8.72
CA GLN A 53 -13.98 -1.88 9.77
C GLN A 53 -12.63 -2.24 9.14
N LEU A 54 -11.52 -1.77 9.75
CA LEU A 54 -10.18 -2.05 9.25
C LEU A 54 -9.92 -3.55 9.02
N ARG A 55 -10.48 -4.41 9.87
CA ARG A 55 -10.44 -5.88 9.72
C ARG A 55 -10.99 -6.37 8.39
N ASP A 56 -12.10 -5.78 7.94
CA ASP A 56 -12.78 -6.17 6.70
C ASP A 56 -11.99 -5.68 5.49
N LEU A 57 -11.48 -4.44 5.54
CA LEU A 57 -10.59 -3.90 4.52
C LEU A 57 -9.30 -4.75 4.42
N ALA A 58 -8.71 -5.10 5.56
CA ALA A 58 -7.51 -5.91 5.62
C ALA A 58 -7.75 -7.37 5.20
N GLN A 59 -8.97 -7.88 5.35
CA GLN A 59 -9.31 -9.22 4.84
C GLN A 59 -9.25 -9.24 3.31
N ALA A 60 -9.75 -8.22 2.62
CA ALA A 60 -9.61 -8.12 1.16
C ALA A 60 -8.13 -8.11 0.71
N VAL A 61 -7.27 -7.39 1.44
CA VAL A 61 -5.82 -7.39 1.16
C VAL A 61 -5.19 -8.74 1.48
N THR A 62 -5.57 -9.39 2.58
CA THR A 62 -5.11 -10.73 2.97
C THR A 62 -5.42 -11.76 1.88
N ASP A 63 -6.66 -11.77 1.41
CA ASP A 63 -7.11 -12.69 0.35
C ASP A 63 -6.34 -12.43 -0.95
N CYS A 64 -6.10 -11.16 -1.28
CA CYS A 64 -5.29 -10.78 -2.44
C CYS A 64 -3.84 -11.25 -2.32
N VAL A 65 -3.20 -11.09 -1.16
CA VAL A 65 -1.83 -11.55 -0.90
C VAL A 65 -1.73 -13.06 -1.06
N GLN A 66 -2.64 -13.81 -0.42
CA GLN A 66 -2.65 -15.27 -0.49
C GLN A 66 -2.91 -15.76 -1.91
N ARG A 67 -3.85 -15.14 -2.62
CA ARG A 67 -4.15 -15.48 -4.01
C ARG A 67 -2.99 -15.19 -4.94
N ALA A 68 -2.37 -14.00 -4.83
CA ALA A 68 -1.21 -13.63 -5.63
C ALA A 68 -0.01 -14.56 -5.36
N GLN A 69 0.20 -14.97 -4.11
CA GLN A 69 1.22 -15.96 -3.74
C GLN A 69 0.94 -17.33 -4.36
N ALA A 70 -0.32 -17.78 -4.36
CA ALA A 70 -0.72 -19.07 -4.91
C ALA A 70 -0.70 -19.12 -6.46
N GLU A 71 -1.05 -18.01 -7.11
CA GLU A 71 -1.23 -17.95 -8.57
C GLU A 71 0.00 -17.43 -9.33
N ARG A 72 0.94 -16.74 -8.67
CA ARG A 72 2.12 -16.21 -9.36
C ARG A 72 2.95 -17.33 -9.99
N SER A 73 3.49 -17.04 -11.17
CA SER A 73 4.52 -17.87 -11.77
C SER A 73 5.90 -17.47 -11.25
N GLY A 74 6.58 -18.40 -10.59
CA GLY A 74 7.91 -18.24 -10.01
C GLY A 74 7.90 -17.85 -8.52
N ASN A 75 9.08 -17.52 -8.00
CA ASN A 75 9.31 -17.30 -6.56
C ASN A 75 9.73 -15.87 -6.24
N ALA A 76 9.41 -14.90 -7.11
CA ALA A 76 9.72 -13.53 -6.82
C ALA A 76 8.79 -13.03 -5.68
N PRO A 77 9.33 -12.34 -4.67
CA PRO A 77 8.54 -11.88 -3.54
C PRO A 77 7.52 -10.83 -3.97
N LEU A 78 6.44 -10.71 -3.20
CA LEU A 78 5.40 -9.71 -3.43
C LEU A 78 5.83 -8.34 -2.91
N VAL A 79 5.23 -7.31 -3.50
CA VAL A 79 5.13 -5.98 -2.94
C VAL A 79 3.67 -5.78 -2.52
N ALA A 80 3.42 -5.25 -1.34
CA ALA A 80 2.06 -4.96 -0.89
C ALA A 80 1.99 -3.58 -0.24
N GLY A 81 0.99 -2.79 -0.57
CA GLY A 81 0.85 -1.46 -0.04
C GLY A 81 -0.46 -0.83 -0.46
N GLY A 82 -0.58 0.46 -0.23
CA GLY A 82 -1.81 1.16 -0.55
C GLY A 82 -1.72 2.65 -0.38
N ILE A 83 -2.89 3.26 -0.53
CA ILE A 83 -3.12 4.69 -0.38
C ILE A 83 -4.04 4.90 0.81
N GLY A 84 -3.84 5.93 1.64
CA GLY A 84 -4.83 6.29 2.68
C GLY A 84 -5.17 5.14 3.63
N ARG A 85 -6.46 4.81 3.75
CA ARG A 85 -6.91 3.65 4.55
C ARG A 85 -6.49 2.31 3.95
N GLY A 86 -6.26 2.23 2.64
CA GLY A 86 -5.73 1.03 1.99
C GLY A 86 -4.30 0.69 2.42
N ALA A 87 -3.46 1.71 2.65
CA ALA A 87 -2.13 1.51 3.21
C ALA A 87 -2.21 0.92 4.63
N LEU A 88 -3.07 1.48 5.48
CA LEU A 88 -3.33 0.97 6.82
C LEU A 88 -3.92 -0.46 6.80
N ALA A 89 -4.82 -0.76 5.86
CA ALA A 89 -5.38 -2.09 5.66
C ALA A 89 -4.31 -3.10 5.22
N ALA A 90 -3.40 -2.71 4.34
CA ALA A 90 -2.27 -3.54 3.93
C ALA A 90 -1.30 -3.80 5.08
N ARG A 91 -0.96 -2.76 5.86
CA ARG A 91 -0.16 -2.89 7.08
C ARG A 91 -0.79 -3.88 8.05
N TYR A 92 -2.07 -3.70 8.36
CA TYR A 92 -2.81 -4.60 9.24
C TYR A 92 -2.80 -6.04 8.71
N ALA A 93 -3.05 -6.24 7.41
CA ALA A 93 -3.07 -7.57 6.80
C ALA A 93 -1.74 -8.31 6.97
N LEU A 94 -0.61 -7.64 6.73
CA LEU A 94 0.72 -8.22 6.87
C LEU A 94 1.03 -8.55 8.34
N VAL A 95 0.76 -7.61 9.25
CA VAL A 95 0.93 -7.82 10.70
C VAL A 95 0.10 -9.02 11.18
N LYS A 96 -1.16 -9.14 10.75
CA LYS A 96 -2.03 -10.27 11.07
C LYS A 96 -1.45 -11.59 10.57
N LEU A 97 -0.98 -11.63 9.32
CA LEU A 97 -0.37 -12.84 8.75
C LEU A 97 0.89 -13.25 9.51
N GLU A 98 1.79 -12.32 9.81
CA GLU A 98 2.98 -12.58 10.63
C GLU A 98 2.63 -13.08 12.03
N ARG A 99 1.65 -12.43 12.69
CA ARG A 99 1.17 -12.82 14.02
C ARG A 99 0.59 -14.23 14.04
N MET A 100 -0.12 -14.61 12.97
CA MET A 100 -0.67 -15.95 12.77
C MET A 100 0.38 -16.97 12.28
N ARG A 101 1.65 -16.56 12.12
CA ARG A 101 2.74 -17.37 11.56
C ARG A 101 2.43 -17.89 10.16
N MET A 102 1.69 -17.11 9.39
CA MET A 102 1.39 -17.37 7.99
C MET A 102 2.40 -16.63 7.12
N TYR A 103 3.13 -17.40 6.31
CA TYR A 103 4.12 -16.83 5.41
C TYR A 103 3.45 -16.11 4.25
N HIS A 104 3.58 -14.79 4.19
CA HIS A 104 2.94 -13.95 3.18
C HIS A 104 3.88 -13.55 2.02
N ASP A 105 5.17 -13.88 2.12
CA ASP A 105 6.20 -13.68 1.09
C ASP A 105 6.28 -12.26 0.49
N THR A 106 5.93 -11.26 1.31
CA THR A 106 6.04 -9.85 0.93
C THR A 106 7.42 -9.35 1.33
N ALA A 107 8.22 -8.92 0.36
CA ALA A 107 9.54 -8.33 0.63
C ALA A 107 9.46 -6.82 0.87
N THR A 108 8.46 -6.14 0.32
CA THR A 108 8.31 -4.69 0.46
C THR A 108 6.88 -4.31 0.79
N PHE A 109 6.74 -3.54 1.87
CA PHE A 109 5.55 -2.79 2.22
C PHE A 109 5.73 -1.33 1.79
N PHE A 110 4.74 -0.74 1.12
CA PHE A 110 4.74 0.70 0.87
C PHE A 110 3.45 1.36 1.34
N SER A 111 3.59 2.59 1.79
CA SER A 111 2.52 3.41 2.35
C SER A 111 2.50 4.74 1.62
N TYR A 112 1.39 5.08 0.98
CA TYR A 112 1.20 6.39 0.34
C TYR A 112 0.11 7.17 1.05
N ASN A 113 0.47 8.29 1.70
CA ASN A 113 -0.47 9.11 2.48
C ASN A 113 -1.33 8.27 3.45
N GLU A 114 -0.72 7.31 4.16
CA GLU A 114 -1.47 6.43 5.06
C GLU A 114 -2.25 7.23 6.10
N THR A 115 -3.50 6.84 6.27
CA THR A 115 -4.38 7.42 7.26
C THR A 115 -4.01 6.87 8.63
N ALA A 116 -3.92 7.74 9.65
CA ALA A 116 -3.73 7.29 11.01
C ALA A 116 -4.87 6.35 11.46
N PRO A 117 -4.55 5.27 12.19
CA PRO A 117 -5.58 4.45 12.80
C PRO A 117 -6.36 5.24 13.84
N THR A 118 -7.65 4.94 13.97
CA THR A 118 -8.43 5.32 15.15
C THR A 118 -7.84 4.67 16.41
N GLU A 119 -8.18 5.19 17.60
CA GLU A 119 -7.68 4.63 18.87
C GLU A 119 -7.98 3.13 19.00
N GLN A 120 -9.17 2.69 18.56
CA GLN A 120 -9.54 1.28 18.56
C GLN A 120 -8.67 0.46 17.61
N GLU A 121 -8.45 0.94 16.37
CA GLU A 121 -7.60 0.27 15.38
C GLU A 121 -6.14 0.23 15.85
N ALA A 122 -5.64 1.29 16.49
CA ALA A 122 -4.29 1.37 17.05
C ALA A 122 -4.09 0.38 18.19
N ASN A 123 -5.03 0.30 19.13
CA ASN A 123 -5.01 -0.69 20.21
C ASN A 123 -4.99 -2.12 19.65
N GLU A 124 -5.68 -2.34 18.54
CA GLU A 124 -5.70 -3.63 17.88
C GLU A 124 -4.37 -3.98 17.21
N LEU A 125 -3.80 -3.04 16.44
CA LEU A 125 -2.49 -3.18 15.81
C LEU A 125 -1.40 -3.45 16.86
N ASN A 126 -1.42 -2.71 17.97
CA ASN A 126 -0.49 -2.88 19.09
C ASN A 126 -0.51 -4.30 19.67
N GLN A 127 -1.68 -4.95 19.73
CA GLN A 127 -1.79 -6.35 20.19
C GLN A 127 -1.17 -7.36 19.21
N MET A 128 -1.01 -6.98 17.94
CA MET A 128 -0.48 -7.85 16.89
C MET A 128 1.01 -7.63 16.60
N GLY A 129 1.58 -6.50 17.03
CA GLY A 129 2.98 -6.15 16.78
C GLY A 129 3.18 -4.77 16.14
N ASP A 130 2.09 -4.04 15.90
CA ASP A 130 2.01 -2.69 15.34
C ASP A 130 2.46 -2.57 13.87
N TRP A 131 3.66 -3.02 13.53
CA TRP A 131 4.24 -2.97 12.18
C TRP A 131 4.68 -4.36 11.70
N PRO A 132 4.61 -4.64 10.38
CA PRO A 132 5.10 -5.90 9.85
C PRO A 132 6.63 -5.92 9.95
N GLY A 133 7.16 -6.98 10.54
CA GLY A 133 8.59 -7.15 10.83
C GLY A 133 9.39 -7.73 9.67
N ILE A 134 8.74 -8.41 8.71
CA ILE A 134 9.42 -9.07 7.58
C ILE A 134 9.76 -8.10 6.44
N PRO A 135 8.83 -7.28 5.91
CA PRO A 135 9.10 -6.48 4.72
C PRO A 135 9.94 -5.23 5.03
N ARG A 136 10.71 -4.79 4.03
CA ARG A 136 11.22 -3.41 3.94
C ARG A 136 10.02 -2.46 3.86
N LYS A 137 10.02 -1.37 4.62
CA LYS A 137 8.90 -0.42 4.76
C LYS A 137 9.26 0.90 4.09
N LEU A 138 8.47 1.29 3.09
CA LEU A 138 8.60 2.55 2.36
C LEU A 138 7.45 3.50 2.74
N GLY A 139 7.78 4.70 3.23
CA GLY A 139 6.80 5.73 3.61
C GLY A 139 6.78 6.89 2.62
N ILE A 140 5.66 7.13 1.95
CA ILE A 140 5.52 8.13 0.90
C ILE A 140 4.43 9.11 1.28
N VAL A 141 4.74 10.40 1.24
CA VAL A 141 3.78 11.46 1.57
C VAL A 141 3.82 12.58 0.53
N SER A 142 2.65 12.97 0.02
CA SER A 142 2.50 14.15 -0.84
C SER A 142 2.59 15.43 -0.02
N GLY A 143 3.10 16.51 -0.59
CA GLY A 143 3.32 17.78 0.13
C GLY A 143 2.04 18.48 0.63
N ASP A 144 0.87 18.01 0.20
CA ASP A 144 -0.47 18.45 0.58
C ASP A 144 -1.14 17.53 1.61
N PHE A 145 -0.46 16.47 2.06
CA PHE A 145 -0.93 15.57 3.11
C PHE A 145 -0.15 15.77 4.40
N THR A 146 -0.88 15.97 5.51
CA THR A 146 -0.30 16.00 6.85
C THR A 146 -0.33 14.60 7.42
N SER A 147 0.80 13.89 7.34
CA SER A 147 0.95 12.58 7.95
C SER A 147 1.01 12.70 9.48
N GLU A 148 0.28 11.83 10.16
CA GLU A 148 0.42 11.60 11.60
C GLU A 148 1.45 10.52 11.92
N LEU A 149 1.95 9.82 10.90
CA LEU A 149 3.05 8.86 11.03
C LEU A 149 4.40 9.57 10.98
N ASP A 150 5.33 9.10 11.81
CA ASP A 150 6.72 9.59 11.83
C ASP A 150 7.47 9.12 10.59
N LEU A 151 7.91 10.07 9.76
CA LEU A 151 8.69 9.80 8.54
C LEU A 151 10.19 10.00 8.74
N THR A 152 10.64 10.27 9.96
CA THR A 152 12.06 10.38 10.27
C THR A 152 12.71 9.00 10.39
N HIS A 153 14.03 8.97 10.53
CA HIS A 153 14.80 7.75 10.76
C HIS A 153 14.48 7.05 12.09
N GLU A 154 13.80 7.72 13.02
CA GLU A 154 13.29 7.11 14.25
C GLU A 154 11.88 6.51 14.07
N GLY A 155 11.25 6.80 12.93
CA GLY A 155 9.96 6.28 12.54
C GLY A 155 9.99 4.80 12.09
N PRO A 156 8.83 4.22 11.79
CA PRO A 156 8.71 2.80 11.46
C PRO A 156 9.15 2.45 10.04
N PHE A 157 9.46 3.44 9.21
CA PHE A 157 9.84 3.25 7.82
C PHE A 157 11.36 3.13 7.66
N ASP A 158 11.79 2.20 6.82
CA ASP A 158 13.21 2.05 6.47
C ASP A 158 13.65 3.17 5.51
N PHE A 159 12.75 3.59 4.61
CA PHE A 159 12.97 4.70 3.68
C PHE A 159 11.72 5.55 3.54
N THR A 160 11.90 6.87 3.42
CA THR A 160 10.80 7.81 3.27
C THR A 160 11.03 8.83 2.18
N LYS A 161 9.94 9.27 1.56
CA LYS A 161 9.95 10.33 0.55
C LYS A 161 8.74 11.25 0.73
N THR A 162 9.03 12.53 0.94
CA THR A 162 8.03 13.60 0.88
C THR A 162 8.14 14.31 -0.46
N GLY A 163 7.03 14.39 -1.18
CA GLY A 163 6.96 15.01 -2.51
C GLY A 163 6.41 16.43 -2.49
N ALA A 164 6.36 17.06 -3.65
CA ALA A 164 5.68 18.33 -3.84
C ALA A 164 4.15 18.21 -3.66
N ARG A 165 3.49 19.37 -3.51
CA ARG A 165 2.01 19.47 -3.52
C ARG A 165 1.45 19.07 -4.88
N ASN A 166 0.27 18.46 -4.92
CA ASN A 166 -0.34 17.89 -6.12
C ASN A 166 -1.84 18.24 -6.29
N PRO A 167 -2.21 19.53 -6.41
CA PRO A 167 -3.61 19.92 -6.56
C PRO A 167 -4.15 19.53 -7.95
N GLY A 168 -5.06 18.55 -7.98
CA GLY A 168 -5.78 18.14 -9.20
C GLY A 168 -4.94 17.37 -10.22
N GLY A 169 -3.78 16.83 -9.81
CA GLY A 169 -2.92 15.99 -10.64
C GLY A 169 -3.22 14.49 -10.48
N PRO A 170 -2.27 13.61 -10.90
CA PRO A 170 -2.42 12.16 -10.78
C PRO A 170 -2.56 11.73 -9.32
N LEU A 171 -3.09 10.54 -9.03
CA LEU A 171 -3.21 10.08 -7.64
C LEU A 171 -1.84 9.92 -6.96
N VAL A 172 -0.82 9.58 -7.75
CA VAL A 172 0.60 9.55 -7.35
C VAL A 172 1.36 10.41 -8.35
N THR A 173 2.11 11.42 -7.87
CA THR A 173 2.92 12.29 -8.73
C THR A 173 4.04 11.52 -9.42
N GLU A 174 4.54 12.04 -10.54
CA GLU A 174 5.72 11.49 -11.22
C GLU A 174 6.93 11.37 -10.29
N GLU A 175 7.18 12.39 -9.45
CA GLU A 175 8.27 12.39 -8.48
C GLU A 175 8.17 11.19 -7.53
N LEU A 176 7.02 11.02 -6.89
CA LEU A 176 6.82 10.01 -5.86
C LEU A 176 6.68 8.61 -6.46
N GLY A 177 6.01 8.49 -7.61
CA GLY A 177 5.86 7.24 -8.33
C GLY A 177 7.19 6.74 -8.87
N SER A 178 8.01 7.61 -9.45
CA SER A 178 9.32 7.24 -9.98
C SER A 178 10.26 6.81 -8.87
N TRP A 179 10.24 7.52 -7.73
CA TRP A 179 10.99 7.11 -6.54
C TRP A 179 10.56 5.72 -6.04
N LEU A 180 9.25 5.46 -5.93
CA LEU A 180 8.76 4.14 -5.55
C LEU A 180 9.23 3.06 -6.53
N VAL A 181 9.15 3.32 -7.83
CA VAL A 181 9.58 2.36 -8.87
C VAL A 181 11.08 2.06 -8.77
N GLU A 182 11.93 3.06 -8.50
CA GLU A 182 13.36 2.88 -8.23
C GLU A 182 13.58 2.03 -6.98
N GLU A 183 12.91 2.34 -5.87
CA GLU A 183 13.04 1.56 -4.64
C GLU A 183 12.60 0.11 -4.82
N LEU A 184 11.61 -0.18 -5.68
CA LEU A 184 11.18 -1.55 -5.97
C LEU A 184 12.13 -2.31 -6.91
N ALA A 185 13.09 -1.65 -7.55
CA ALA A 185 14.11 -2.29 -8.37
C ALA A 185 15.26 -2.90 -7.55
N HIS A 186 15.41 -2.48 -6.28
CA HIS A 186 16.46 -2.89 -5.34
C HIS A 186 15.99 -3.95 -4.34
#